data_AF-A0A2U2SE59-F1
#
_entry.id   AF-A0A2U2SE59-F1
#
_cell.length_a   1.000
_cell.length_b   1.000
_cell.length_c   1.000
_cell.angle_alpha   90.00
_cell.angle_beta   90.00
_cell.angle_gamma   90.00
#
_symmetry.space_group_name_H-M   'P 1'
#
loop_
_entity.id
_entity.type
_entity.pdbx_description
1 polymer ?
#
loop_
_entity_poly.entity_id
_entity_poly.type
_entity_poly.pdbx_seq_one_letter_code
_entity_poly.pdbx_strand_id
1 'polypeptide(L)'
;MTSNGKPKFAMYWAASCGGCEIAVLNIHEKILDVDANFEVVFWPVAMDAKYKDVEAMEDGSILLTLFNGAIRNEENEHIAKLLRKKSQILVAFGSCATEGCMPALANLSPLDEVVSTAYSTISTDNPQNIHPQPIYKAPEGEIYIPKLYPIVRTLDQVVDVDYYMPGCPPESHQIAAVIDLVIDVLQGKAALPPKGSTIGAGGSTVCDDCPRKRDVK
;
A
#
# COMPACT_ATOMS: atom_id res chain seq x y z
N MET A 1 22.84 2.49 9.41
CA MET A 1 23.12 1.42 8.43
C MET A 1 22.84 0.08 9.09
N THR A 2 22.26 -0.86 8.36
CA THR A 2 21.98 -2.22 8.86
C THR A 2 23.28 -3.02 9.08
N SER A 3 23.20 -4.17 9.74
CA SER A 3 24.35 -5.04 10.00
C SER A 3 25.06 -5.55 8.73
N ASN A 4 24.35 -5.58 7.60
CA ASN A 4 24.86 -5.97 6.28
C ASN A 4 25.17 -4.78 5.35
N GLY A 5 24.97 -3.53 5.81
CA GLY A 5 25.22 -2.32 5.04
C GLY A 5 24.18 -1.98 3.96
N LYS A 6 23.17 -2.84 3.74
CA LYS A 6 22.12 -2.62 2.72
C LYS A 6 21.12 -1.55 3.18
N PRO A 7 20.59 -0.71 2.27
CA PRO A 7 19.47 0.15 2.59
C PRO A 7 18.23 -0.67 2.96
N LYS A 8 17.45 -0.14 3.90
CA LYS A 8 16.23 -0.80 4.37
C LYS A 8 15.06 -0.56 3.41
N PHE A 9 14.30 -1.60 3.15
CA PHE A 9 13.09 -1.60 2.33
C PHE A 9 11.89 -2.06 3.16
N ALA A 10 10.75 -1.41 2.96
CA ALA A 10 9.48 -1.84 3.53
C ALA A 10 8.36 -1.86 2.49
N MET A 11 7.39 -2.72 2.71
CA MET A 11 6.18 -2.82 1.92
C MET A 11 4.99 -3.15 2.83
N TYR A 12 3.86 -2.48 2.65
CA TYR A 12 2.71 -2.62 3.53
C TYR A 12 1.39 -2.51 2.79
N TRP A 13 0.45 -3.39 3.13
CA TRP A 13 -0.94 -3.35 2.71
C TRP A 13 -1.82 -2.57 3.70
N ALA A 14 -2.65 -1.66 3.23
CA ALA A 14 -3.69 -1.01 4.03
C ALA A 14 -5.07 -1.56 3.63
N ALA A 15 -6.04 -0.70 3.28
CA ALA A 15 -7.27 -1.14 2.63
C ALA A 15 -6.97 -1.58 1.18
N SER A 16 -6.52 -2.82 1.02
CA SER A 16 -5.96 -3.41 -0.20
C SER A 16 -6.53 -4.80 -0.46
N CYS A 17 -6.40 -5.29 -1.69
CA CYS A 17 -6.72 -6.66 -2.08
C CYS A 17 -5.50 -7.61 -2.07
N GLY A 18 -4.31 -7.11 -1.71
CA GLY A 18 -3.05 -7.87 -1.79
C GLY A 18 -2.45 -7.99 -3.20
N GLY A 19 -3.15 -7.53 -4.24
CA GLY A 19 -2.69 -7.64 -5.63
C GLY A 19 -1.35 -6.93 -5.91
N CYS A 20 -1.07 -5.82 -5.23
CA CYS A 20 0.19 -5.09 -5.37
C CYS A 20 1.38 -5.89 -4.81
N GLU A 21 1.17 -6.64 -3.72
CA GLU A 21 2.17 -7.55 -3.14
C GLU A 21 2.54 -8.66 -4.13
N ILE A 22 1.51 -9.28 -4.71
CA ILE A 22 1.68 -10.33 -5.71
C ILE A 22 2.36 -9.78 -6.97
N ALA A 23 2.04 -8.55 -7.38
CA ALA A 23 2.69 -7.92 -8.52
C ALA A 23 4.19 -7.72 -8.32
N VAL A 24 4.63 -7.37 -7.10
CA VAL A 24 6.06 -7.32 -6.77
C VAL A 24 6.68 -8.72 -6.84
N LEU A 25 6.00 -9.77 -6.36
CA LEU A 25 6.49 -11.15 -6.50
C LEU A 25 6.49 -11.65 -7.96
N ASN A 26 5.63 -11.09 -8.81
CA ASN A 26 5.56 -11.40 -10.25
C ASN A 26 6.69 -10.78 -11.07
N ILE A 27 7.68 -10.12 -10.45
CA ILE A 27 8.96 -9.84 -11.12
C ILE A 27 9.87 -11.09 -11.17
N HIS A 28 9.39 -12.22 -10.64
CA HIS A 28 10.01 -13.54 -10.71
C HIS A 28 11.45 -13.54 -10.18
N GLU A 29 12.43 -14.02 -10.94
CA GLU A 29 13.84 -14.09 -10.55
C GLU A 29 14.43 -12.75 -10.12
N LYS A 30 13.87 -11.63 -10.61
CA LYS A 30 14.32 -10.29 -10.26
C LYS A 30 14.07 -9.92 -8.80
N ILE A 31 13.25 -10.68 -8.08
CA ILE A 31 13.11 -10.51 -6.61
C ILE A 31 14.44 -10.75 -5.89
N LEU A 32 15.35 -11.55 -6.49
CA LEU A 32 16.69 -11.77 -5.95
C LEU A 32 17.55 -10.50 -6.02
N ASP A 33 17.30 -9.60 -6.98
CA ASP A 33 17.96 -8.30 -7.02
C ASP A 33 17.50 -7.41 -5.87
N VAL A 34 16.22 -7.52 -5.47
CA VAL A 34 15.68 -6.80 -4.30
C VAL A 34 16.39 -7.30 -3.04
N ASP A 35 16.47 -8.61 -2.83
CA ASP A 35 17.21 -9.17 -1.68
C ASP A 35 18.70 -8.81 -1.71
N ALA A 36 19.34 -8.83 -2.89
CA ALA A 36 20.75 -8.49 -3.02
C ALA A 36 21.05 -7.03 -2.66
N ASN A 37 20.15 -6.10 -2.97
CA ASN A 37 20.37 -4.65 -2.82
C ASN A 37 19.68 -4.03 -1.60
N PHE A 38 18.66 -4.67 -1.02
CA PHE A 38 17.91 -4.14 0.12
C PHE A 38 17.86 -5.13 1.28
N GLU A 39 17.75 -4.59 2.49
CA GLU A 39 17.28 -5.34 3.64
C GLU A 39 15.78 -5.13 3.79
N VAL A 40 14.97 -6.17 3.55
CA VAL A 40 13.54 -6.11 3.81
C VAL A 40 13.33 -6.13 5.33
N VAL A 41 12.83 -5.02 5.89
CA VAL A 41 12.64 -4.87 7.34
C VAL A 41 11.19 -4.96 7.76
N PHE A 42 10.27 -4.74 6.82
CA PHE A 42 8.85 -4.82 7.09
C PHE A 42 8.10 -5.16 5.80
N TRP A 43 7.58 -6.38 5.74
CA TRP A 43 6.76 -6.85 4.63
C TRP A 43 5.82 -7.97 5.13
N PRO A 44 4.61 -7.64 5.62
CA PRO A 44 3.77 -8.59 6.36
C PRO A 44 3.42 -9.89 5.62
N VAL A 45 3.39 -9.88 4.28
CA VAL A 45 3.11 -11.08 3.47
C VAL A 45 4.29 -12.06 3.43
N ALA A 46 5.51 -11.56 3.59
CA ALA A 46 6.75 -12.30 3.33
C ALA A 46 7.64 -12.46 4.56
N MET A 47 7.40 -11.69 5.63
CA MET A 47 8.26 -11.62 6.81
C MET A 47 7.47 -11.54 8.12
N ASP A 48 8.12 -11.97 9.20
CA ASP A 48 7.51 -12.02 10.53
C ASP A 48 7.55 -10.70 11.31
N ALA A 49 8.18 -9.65 10.77
CA ALA A 49 8.26 -8.34 11.40
C ALA A 49 6.87 -7.79 11.75
N LYS A 50 6.70 -7.33 12.98
CA LYS A 50 5.44 -6.80 13.53
C LYS A 50 5.52 -5.28 13.66
N TYR A 51 4.38 -4.64 13.89
CA TYR A 51 4.32 -3.17 14.00
C TYR A 51 5.24 -2.59 15.07
N LYS A 52 5.35 -3.25 16.23
CA LYS A 52 6.28 -2.87 17.31
C LYS A 52 7.74 -2.80 16.86
N ASP A 53 8.13 -3.65 15.91
CA ASP A 53 9.50 -3.71 15.42
C ASP A 53 9.79 -2.47 14.57
N VAL A 54 8.79 -2.02 13.78
CA VAL A 54 8.83 -0.77 13.01
C VAL A 54 8.81 0.45 13.92
N GLU A 55 7.97 0.45 14.95
CA GLU A 55 7.88 1.53 15.94
C GLU A 55 9.21 1.79 16.64
N ALA A 56 9.95 0.72 16.97
CA ALA A 56 11.25 0.76 17.61
C ALA A 56 12.40 1.21 16.69
N MET A 57 12.18 1.29 15.38
CA MET A 57 13.21 1.75 14.44
C MET A 57 13.48 3.26 14.60
N GLU A 58 14.67 3.70 14.21
CA GLU A 58 14.96 5.14 14.09
C GLU A 58 14.12 5.77 12.96
N ASP A 59 13.72 7.03 13.15
CA ASP A 59 13.01 7.80 12.13
C ASP A 59 13.89 8.02 10.90
N GLY A 60 13.28 7.99 9.71
CA GLY A 60 14.02 8.06 8.44
C GLY A 60 15.03 6.92 8.21
N SER A 61 14.97 5.82 8.97
CA SER A 61 15.92 4.71 8.80
C SER A 61 15.56 3.77 7.65
N ILE A 62 14.31 3.78 7.16
CA ILE A 62 13.86 3.03 5.99
C ILE A 62 14.14 3.87 4.74
N LEU A 63 14.90 3.35 3.77
CA LEU A 63 15.18 4.11 2.55
C LEU A 63 13.92 4.22 1.68
N LEU A 64 13.31 3.08 1.36
CA LEU A 64 12.17 2.99 0.45
C LEU A 64 11.02 2.24 1.10
N THR A 65 9.82 2.82 0.99
CA THR A 65 8.58 2.15 1.38
C THR A 65 7.56 2.19 0.27
N LEU A 66 7.10 1.00 -0.15
CA LEU A 66 5.96 0.85 -1.05
C LEU A 66 4.70 0.64 -0.22
N PHE A 67 3.88 1.67 -0.10
CA PHE A 67 2.62 1.61 0.64
C PHE A 67 1.49 1.35 -0.34
N ASN A 68 0.83 0.18 -0.24
CA ASN A 68 -0.31 -0.15 -1.07
C ASN A 68 -1.62 -0.18 -0.27
N GLY A 69 -2.72 0.15 -0.93
CA GLY A 69 -4.03 0.24 -0.30
C GLY A 69 -4.41 1.65 0.14
N ALA A 70 -5.71 1.87 0.28
CA ALA A 70 -6.27 3.12 0.74
C ALA A 70 -6.34 3.19 2.29
N ILE A 71 -6.78 4.32 2.84
CA ILE A 71 -6.99 4.49 4.28
C ILE A 71 -8.49 4.34 4.58
N ARG A 72 -8.89 3.23 5.21
CA ARG A 72 -10.29 2.93 5.56
C ARG A 72 -10.57 2.89 7.06
N ASN A 73 -9.57 2.69 7.90
CA ASN A 73 -9.73 2.57 9.35
C ASN A 73 -8.57 3.21 10.14
N GLU A 74 -8.72 3.23 11.46
CA GLU A 74 -7.73 3.78 12.40
C GLU A 74 -6.34 3.12 12.27
N GLU A 75 -6.28 1.81 12.05
CA GLU A 75 -5.02 1.08 11.89
C GLU A 75 -4.28 1.48 10.61
N ASN A 76 -4.98 1.59 9.48
CA ASN A 76 -4.39 2.03 8.23
C ASN A 76 -3.76 3.42 8.37
N GLU A 77 -4.45 4.35 9.05
CA GLU A 77 -3.94 5.69 9.29
C GLU A 77 -2.73 5.68 10.25
N HIS A 78 -2.78 4.87 11.32
CA HIS A 78 -1.65 4.70 12.24
C HIS A 78 -0.40 4.24 11.48
N ILE A 79 -0.53 3.16 10.70
CA ILE A 79 0.60 2.60 9.96
C ILE A 79 1.08 3.53 8.84
N ALA A 80 0.19 4.27 8.17
CA ALA A 80 0.59 5.30 7.20
C ALA A 80 1.46 6.39 7.84
N LYS A 81 1.05 6.91 9.00
CA LYS A 81 1.81 7.91 9.76
C LYS A 81 3.14 7.35 10.28
N LEU A 82 3.12 6.11 10.79
CA LEU A 82 4.31 5.42 11.25
C LEU A 82 5.33 5.24 10.11
N LEU A 83 4.91 4.65 8.99
CA LEU A 83 5.79 4.41 7.86
C LEU A 83 6.28 5.73 7.25
N ARG A 84 5.44 6.76 7.12
CA ARG A 84 5.92 8.08 6.70
C ARG A 84 7.05 8.59 7.58
N LYS A 85 6.91 8.47 8.90
CA LYS A 85 7.92 8.89 9.88
C LYS A 85 9.21 8.07 9.79
N LYS A 86 9.11 6.76 9.51
CA LYS A 86 10.27 5.86 9.39
C LYS A 86 10.97 5.91 8.04
N SER A 87 10.30 6.39 6.98
CA SER A 87 10.79 6.30 5.60
C SER A 87 11.34 7.60 5.05
N GLN A 88 12.46 7.50 4.32
CA GLN A 88 13.03 8.59 3.52
C GLN A 88 12.23 8.79 2.24
N ILE A 89 11.88 7.69 1.56
CA ILE A 89 11.05 7.67 0.36
C ILE A 89 9.79 6.84 0.65
N LEU A 90 8.62 7.46 0.58
CA LEU A 90 7.32 6.81 0.65
C LEU A 90 6.62 6.91 -0.70
N VAL A 91 6.28 5.77 -1.28
CA VAL A 91 5.59 5.67 -2.57
C VAL A 91 4.15 5.24 -2.33
N ALA A 92 3.19 6.00 -2.86
CA ALA A 92 1.81 5.54 -3.03
C ALA A 92 1.80 4.50 -4.15
N PHE A 93 1.79 3.23 -3.77
CA PHE A 93 1.98 2.09 -4.67
C PHE A 93 0.65 1.41 -5.00
N GLY A 94 0.23 1.53 -6.25
CA GLY A 94 -1.02 1.00 -6.79
C GLY A 94 -2.22 1.95 -6.65
N SER A 95 -3.23 1.72 -7.49
CA SER A 95 -4.44 2.55 -7.62
C SER A 95 -5.17 2.78 -6.30
N CYS A 96 -5.22 1.79 -5.40
CA CYS A 96 -5.87 2.01 -4.09
C CYS A 96 -5.17 3.12 -3.29
N ALA A 97 -3.84 3.15 -3.30
CA ALA A 97 -3.07 4.17 -2.56
C ALA A 97 -3.08 5.53 -3.27
N THR A 98 -3.05 5.55 -4.60
CA THR A 98 -2.96 6.78 -5.41
C THR A 98 -4.31 7.46 -5.64
N GLU A 99 -5.39 6.71 -5.84
CA GLU A 99 -6.70 7.23 -6.27
C GLU A 99 -7.89 6.61 -5.49
N GLY A 100 -7.63 5.75 -4.51
CA GLY A 100 -8.65 5.11 -3.66
C GLY A 100 -9.26 3.86 -4.30
N CYS A 101 -9.44 3.86 -5.63
CA CYS A 101 -9.86 2.71 -6.46
C CYS A 101 -11.13 2.01 -5.93
N MET A 102 -11.19 0.68 -6.02
CA MET A 102 -12.36 -0.12 -5.64
C MET A 102 -12.84 0.15 -4.20
N PRO A 103 -11.98 0.22 -3.16
CA PRO A 103 -12.41 0.59 -1.81
C PRO A 103 -13.14 1.94 -1.72
N ALA A 104 -12.74 2.93 -2.53
CA ALA A 104 -13.32 4.27 -2.48
C ALA A 104 -14.75 4.36 -3.03
N LEU A 105 -15.23 3.35 -3.77
CA LEU A 105 -16.64 3.27 -4.17
C LEU A 105 -17.59 3.22 -2.97
N ALA A 106 -17.12 2.71 -1.82
CA ALA A 106 -17.89 2.73 -0.58
C ALA A 106 -18.13 4.15 -0.03
N ASN A 107 -17.51 5.20 -0.60
CA ASN A 107 -17.81 6.60 -0.26
C ASN A 107 -19.14 7.08 -0.86
N LEU A 108 -19.76 6.30 -1.75
CA LEU A 108 -21.08 6.59 -2.33
C LEU A 108 -22.23 6.21 -1.41
N SER A 109 -21.95 5.50 -0.31
CA SER A 109 -22.92 5.04 0.67
C SER A 109 -22.53 5.48 2.08
N PRO A 110 -23.50 5.75 2.97
CA PRO A 110 -23.27 5.85 4.40
C PRO A 110 -22.56 4.61 4.98
N LEU A 111 -21.72 4.81 5.99
CA LEU A 111 -20.94 3.73 6.61
C LEU A 111 -21.82 2.61 7.19
N ASP A 112 -22.95 2.98 7.79
CA ASP A 112 -23.93 2.06 8.36
C ASP A 112 -24.58 1.17 7.30
N GLU A 113 -24.85 1.69 6.09
CA GLU A 113 -25.33 0.85 4.98
C GLU A 113 -24.28 -0.17 4.55
N VAL A 114 -23.00 0.21 4.50
CA VAL A 114 -21.90 -0.72 4.18
C VAL A 114 -21.81 -1.84 5.22
N VAL A 115 -21.87 -1.49 6.51
CA VAL A 115 -21.85 -2.47 7.62
C VAL A 115 -23.09 -3.36 7.60
N SER A 116 -24.28 -2.78 7.43
CA SER A 116 -25.54 -3.53 7.35
C SER A 116 -25.55 -4.50 6.16
N THR A 117 -24.98 -4.10 5.02
CA THR A 117 -24.86 -4.97 3.84
C THR A 117 -23.94 -6.16 4.11
N ALA A 118 -22.92 -6.02 4.96
CA ALA A 118 -22.04 -7.12 5.32
C ALA A 118 -22.63 -8.05 6.41
N TYR A 119 -23.42 -7.51 7.35
CA TYR A 119 -23.80 -8.22 8.59
C TYR A 119 -25.31 -8.34 8.85
N SER A 120 -26.18 -7.90 7.94
CA SER A 120 -27.64 -7.89 8.15
C SER A 120 -28.46 -8.15 6.89
N THR A 121 -27.96 -9.03 6.00
CA THR A 121 -28.70 -9.44 4.80
C THR A 121 -29.60 -10.64 5.07
N ILE A 122 -30.47 -10.98 4.10
CA ILE A 122 -31.38 -12.13 4.21
C ILE A 122 -30.66 -13.47 4.43
N SER A 123 -29.41 -13.58 3.99
CA SER A 123 -28.57 -14.78 4.19
C SER A 123 -27.78 -14.74 5.50
N THR A 124 -27.82 -13.65 6.27
CA THR A 124 -27.07 -13.51 7.51
C THR A 124 -27.91 -13.99 8.71
N ASP A 125 -27.45 -15.06 9.39
CA ASP A 125 -28.06 -15.51 10.65
C ASP A 125 -27.57 -14.63 11.82
N ASN A 126 -28.38 -13.61 12.17
CA ASN A 126 -28.07 -12.65 13.23
C ASN A 126 -29.34 -12.21 13.99
N PRO A 127 -30.03 -13.12 14.71
CA PRO A 127 -31.33 -12.82 15.33
C PRO A 127 -31.25 -11.78 16.46
N GLN A 128 -30.06 -11.57 17.03
CA GLN A 128 -29.82 -10.55 18.06
C GLN A 128 -29.37 -9.20 17.48
N ASN A 129 -29.25 -9.09 16.15
CA ASN A 129 -28.80 -7.88 15.46
C ASN A 129 -27.47 -7.31 16.04
N ILE A 130 -26.50 -8.19 16.27
CA ILE A 130 -25.19 -7.84 16.82
C ILE A 130 -24.26 -7.43 15.67
N HIS A 131 -23.55 -6.32 15.85
CA HIS A 131 -22.58 -5.80 14.88
C HIS A 131 -21.19 -5.68 15.52
N PRO A 132 -20.11 -5.82 14.74
CA PRO A 132 -18.76 -5.61 15.25
C PRO A 132 -18.63 -4.24 15.95
N GLN A 133 -18.13 -4.26 17.18
CA GLN A 133 -17.84 -3.06 17.97
C GLN A 133 -16.32 -2.89 18.09
N PRO A 134 -15.78 -1.66 18.06
CA PRO A 134 -14.34 -1.44 18.19
C PRO A 134 -13.72 -2.01 19.47
N ILE A 135 -14.50 -2.15 20.54
CA ILE A 135 -14.07 -2.69 21.83
C ILE A 135 -15.07 -3.76 22.26
N TYR A 136 -14.57 -4.91 22.69
CA TYR A 136 -15.38 -5.96 23.30
C TYR A 136 -14.69 -6.53 24.54
N LYS A 137 -15.45 -6.74 25.60
CA LYS A 137 -14.95 -7.29 26.86
C LYS A 137 -15.12 -8.80 26.87
N ALA A 138 -14.07 -9.51 26.48
CA ALA A 138 -14.00 -10.97 26.53
C ALA A 138 -13.55 -11.45 27.94
N PRO A 139 -13.76 -12.73 28.29
CA PRO A 139 -13.24 -13.31 29.54
C PRO A 139 -11.72 -13.16 29.71
N GLU A 140 -10.98 -13.18 28.60
CA GLU A 140 -9.52 -13.08 28.54
C GLU A 140 -9.02 -11.62 28.62
N GLY A 141 -9.91 -10.64 28.47
CA GLY A 141 -9.57 -9.22 28.46
C GLY A 141 -10.38 -8.39 27.46
N GLU A 142 -10.06 -7.11 27.35
CA GLU A 142 -10.63 -6.24 26.32
C GLU A 142 -9.92 -6.47 24.99
N ILE A 143 -10.68 -6.81 23.96
CA ILE A 143 -10.19 -6.94 22.58
C ILE A 143 -10.62 -5.72 21.77
N TYR A 144 -9.76 -5.32 20.82
CA TYR A 144 -9.97 -4.16 19.99
C TYR A 144 -9.94 -4.54 18.50
N ILE A 145 -10.85 -3.96 17.74
CA ILE A 145 -10.78 -3.92 16.27
C ILE A 145 -10.72 -2.47 15.81
N PRO A 146 -10.01 -2.16 14.71
CA PRO A 146 -9.89 -0.79 14.22
C PRO A 146 -11.25 -0.19 13.88
N LYS A 147 -11.50 1.05 14.32
CA LYS A 147 -12.70 1.76 13.93
C LYS A 147 -12.65 2.08 12.43
N LEU A 148 -13.73 1.75 11.73
CA LEU A 148 -13.92 2.13 10.33
C LEU A 148 -14.19 3.64 10.20
N TYR A 149 -13.60 4.25 9.19
CA TYR A 149 -13.90 5.62 8.80
C TYR A 149 -15.09 5.68 7.84
N PRO A 150 -15.87 6.79 7.88
CA PRO A 150 -16.99 6.96 6.97
C PRO A 150 -16.54 7.17 5.52
N ILE A 151 -15.33 7.68 5.32
CA ILE A 151 -14.77 8.00 4.01
C ILE A 151 -13.40 7.33 3.85
N VAL A 152 -13.22 6.64 2.74
CA VAL A 152 -11.94 6.14 2.25
C VAL A 152 -11.13 7.32 1.73
N ARG A 153 -9.87 7.39 2.15
CA ARG A 153 -8.91 8.40 1.69
C ARG A 153 -7.74 7.74 0.96
N THR A 154 -7.16 8.45 0.00
CA THR A 154 -5.87 8.10 -0.60
C THR A 154 -4.75 8.29 0.43
N LEU A 155 -3.56 7.76 0.14
CA LEU A 155 -2.42 7.89 1.05
C LEU A 155 -1.97 9.35 1.22
N ASP A 156 -1.92 10.10 0.11
CA ASP A 156 -1.50 11.51 0.06
C ASP A 156 -2.45 12.49 0.77
N GLN A 157 -3.71 12.08 0.98
CA GLN A 157 -4.68 12.81 1.79
C GLN A 157 -4.43 12.69 3.30
N VAL A 158 -3.53 11.80 3.72
CA VAL A 158 -3.26 11.48 5.13
C VAL A 158 -1.81 11.77 5.52
N VAL A 159 -0.86 11.50 4.64
CA VAL A 159 0.57 11.75 4.85
C VAL A 159 1.24 12.24 3.57
N ASP A 160 2.34 12.98 3.71
CA ASP A 160 3.14 13.42 2.56
C ASP A 160 3.77 12.24 1.82
N VAL A 161 3.62 12.16 0.50
CA VAL A 161 4.16 11.08 -0.33
C VAL A 161 5.21 11.62 -1.28
N ASP A 162 6.24 10.82 -1.56
CA ASP A 162 7.33 11.25 -2.41
C ASP A 162 7.06 10.94 -3.89
N TYR A 163 6.43 9.81 -4.19
CA TYR A 163 6.11 9.39 -5.56
C TYR A 163 4.78 8.63 -5.62
N TYR A 164 4.21 8.58 -6.83
CA TYR A 164 3.00 7.83 -7.14
C TYR A 164 3.30 6.77 -8.19
N MET A 165 2.84 5.55 -7.98
CA MET A 165 2.97 4.46 -8.95
C MET A 165 1.59 3.83 -9.19
N PRO A 166 0.82 4.32 -10.18
CA PRO A 166 -0.53 3.88 -10.44
C PRO A 166 -0.59 2.48 -11.08
N GLY A 167 -1.77 1.86 -11.03
CA GLY A 167 -2.03 0.52 -11.57
C GLY A 167 -2.76 -0.36 -10.56
N CYS A 168 -3.66 -1.24 -11.02
CA CYS A 168 -4.48 -2.08 -10.16
C CYS A 168 -4.35 -3.59 -10.48
N PRO A 169 -3.19 -4.22 -10.23
CA PRO A 169 -1.94 -3.63 -9.71
C PRO A 169 -1.06 -3.03 -10.81
N PRO A 170 0.03 -2.30 -10.47
CA PRO A 170 1.05 -1.93 -11.44
C PRO A 170 1.67 -3.18 -12.10
N GLU A 171 2.04 -3.09 -13.38
CA GLU A 171 2.56 -4.24 -14.13
C GLU A 171 3.98 -4.63 -13.70
N SER A 172 4.33 -5.91 -13.76
CA SER A 172 5.63 -6.42 -13.27
C SER A 172 6.83 -5.70 -13.90
N HIS A 173 6.78 -5.38 -15.20
CA HIS A 173 7.86 -4.68 -15.88
C HIS A 173 8.02 -3.23 -15.40
N GLN A 174 6.93 -2.57 -15.00
CA GLN A 174 6.97 -1.22 -14.42
C GLN A 174 7.60 -1.26 -13.03
N ILE A 175 7.23 -2.26 -12.22
CA ILE A 175 7.80 -2.49 -10.89
C ILE A 175 9.31 -2.75 -11.00
N ALA A 176 9.71 -3.65 -11.91
CA ALA A 176 11.11 -3.94 -12.19
C ALA A 176 11.89 -2.68 -12.57
N ALA A 177 11.35 -1.84 -13.47
CA ALA A 177 12.00 -0.60 -13.88
C ALA A 177 12.18 0.41 -12.73
N VAL A 178 11.22 0.48 -11.80
CA VAL A 178 11.34 1.33 -10.61
C VAL A 178 12.41 0.79 -9.65
N ILE A 179 12.46 -0.52 -9.44
CA ILE A 179 13.50 -1.16 -8.62
C ILE A 179 14.89 -0.89 -9.22
N ASP A 180 15.05 -1.08 -10.53
CA ASP A 180 16.30 -0.80 -11.24
C ASP A 180 16.73 0.66 -11.10
N LEU A 181 15.80 1.60 -11.25
CA LEU A 181 16.09 3.02 -11.05
C LEU A 181 16.61 3.30 -9.62
N VAL A 182 15.98 2.72 -8.59
CA VAL A 182 16.44 2.93 -7.20
C VAL A 182 17.80 2.30 -6.97
N ILE A 183 18.08 1.12 -7.54
CA ILE A 183 19.40 0.48 -7.49
C ILE A 183 20.46 1.34 -8.18
N ASP A 184 20.15 1.90 -9.36
CA ASP A 184 21.07 2.78 -10.08
C ASP A 184 21.34 4.09 -9.32
N VAL A 185 20.33 4.64 -8.64
CA VAL A 185 20.49 5.79 -7.74
C VAL A 185 21.42 5.45 -6.57
N LEU A 186 21.25 4.28 -5.96
CA LEU A 186 22.11 3.79 -4.87
C LEU A 186 23.57 3.62 -5.30
N GLN A 187 23.79 3.28 -6.57
CA GLN A 187 25.12 3.13 -7.16
C GLN A 187 25.68 4.45 -7.72
N GLY A 188 24.95 5.56 -7.60
CA GLY A 188 25.35 6.87 -8.12
C GLY A 188 25.32 6.97 -9.65
N LYS A 189 24.59 6.08 -10.34
CA LYS A 189 24.46 6.03 -11.81
C LYS A 189 23.27 6.82 -12.33
N ALA A 190 22.27 7.07 -11.49
CA ALA A 190 21.05 7.78 -11.84
C ALA A 190 20.65 8.78 -10.74
N ALA A 191 19.68 9.63 -11.05
CA ALA A 191 19.03 10.52 -10.09
C ALA A 191 17.54 10.20 -10.04
N LEU A 192 16.94 10.36 -8.86
CA LEU A 192 15.49 10.26 -8.73
C LEU A 192 14.80 11.43 -9.47
N PRO A 193 13.60 11.20 -10.04
CA PRO A 193 12.81 12.29 -10.59
C PRO A 193 12.37 13.27 -9.49
N PRO A 194 11.87 14.47 -9.84
CA PRO A 194 11.37 15.42 -8.86
C PRO A 194 10.30 14.79 -7.94
N LYS A 195 10.32 15.14 -6.65
CA LYS A 195 9.28 14.73 -5.70
C LYS A 195 7.88 15.09 -6.22
N GLY A 196 6.92 14.20 -6.02
CA GLY A 196 5.56 14.30 -6.52
C GLY A 196 5.37 13.71 -7.93
N SER A 197 6.44 13.23 -8.56
CA SER A 197 6.34 12.60 -9.88
C SER A 197 5.60 11.26 -9.83
N THR A 198 4.89 10.97 -10.93
CA THR A 198 4.41 9.62 -11.22
C THR A 198 5.55 8.79 -11.80
N ILE A 199 5.83 7.63 -11.20
CA ILE A 199 6.88 6.70 -11.61
C ILE A 199 6.28 5.37 -12.04
N GLY A 200 7.03 4.59 -12.83
CA GLY A 200 6.56 3.29 -13.31
C GLY A 200 5.29 3.38 -14.17
N ALA A 201 5.06 4.49 -14.85
CA ALA A 201 3.92 4.71 -15.74
C ALA A 201 4.36 5.40 -17.04
N GLY A 202 3.63 5.16 -18.13
CA GLY A 202 3.84 5.85 -19.40
C GLY A 202 3.49 7.33 -19.32
N GLY A 203 4.14 8.15 -20.14
CA GLY A 203 3.88 9.60 -20.21
C GLY A 203 2.66 9.99 -21.06
N SER A 204 1.85 9.03 -21.49
CA SER A 204 0.69 9.27 -22.35
C SER A 204 -0.51 8.40 -21.99
N THR A 205 -1.59 8.55 -22.76
CA THR A 205 -2.83 7.79 -22.59
C THR A 205 -2.71 6.38 -23.18
N VAL A 206 -3.53 5.46 -22.67
CA VAL A 206 -3.61 4.08 -23.20
C VAL A 206 -3.99 4.01 -24.69
N CYS A 207 -4.55 5.08 -25.26
CA CYS A 207 -4.85 5.15 -26.69
C CYS A 207 -3.62 5.23 -27.59
N ASP A 208 -2.45 5.60 -27.04
CA ASP A 208 -1.19 5.61 -27.78
C ASP A 208 -0.52 4.24 -27.77
N ASP A 209 -0.73 3.45 -26.71
CA ASP A 209 -0.23 2.07 -26.61
C ASP A 209 -1.20 1.05 -27.23
N CYS A 210 -2.45 1.45 -27.46
CA CYS A 210 -3.49 0.54 -27.96
C CYS A 210 -3.20 0.14 -29.42
N PRO A 211 -3.07 -1.17 -29.74
CA PRO A 211 -2.85 -1.62 -31.12
C PRO A 211 -4.11 -1.49 -32.00
N ARG A 212 -5.25 -1.08 -31.44
CA ARG A 212 -6.48 -0.90 -32.20
C ARG A 212 -6.39 0.36 -33.05
N LYS A 213 -6.90 0.28 -34.27
CA LYS A 213 -7.02 1.44 -35.15
C LYS A 213 -8.06 2.41 -34.58
N ARG A 214 -7.69 3.70 -34.51
CA ARG A 214 -8.64 4.77 -34.19
C ARG A 214 -9.71 4.87 -35.28
N ASP A 215 -10.90 5.28 -34.89
CA ASP A 215 -12.02 5.60 -35.79
C ASP A 215 -12.55 4.43 -36.64
N VAL A 216 -12.27 3.18 -36.25
CA VAL A 216 -12.91 1.98 -36.82
C VAL A 216 -14.11 1.63 -35.95
N LYS A 217 -15.32 1.88 -36.49
CA LYS A 217 -16.60 1.51 -35.88
C LYS A 217 -16.94 0.04 -36.12
#